data_AF-A0A7L3F762-F1
#
_entry.id   AF-A0A7L3F762-F1
#
_cell.length_a   1.000
_cell.length_b   1.000
_cell.length_c   1.000
_cell.angle_alpha   90.00
_cell.angle_beta   90.00
_cell.angle_gamma   90.00
#
_symmetry.space_group_name_H-M   'P 1'
#
loop_
_entity.id
_entity.type
_entity.pdbx_description
1 polymer ?
#
loop_
_entity_poly.entity_id
_entity_poly.type
_entity_poly.pdbx_seq_one_letter_code
_entity_poly.pdbx_strand_id
1 'polypeptide(L)'
;GTSEITADHREVQAIVEETIKSASVPEVTLSPEIYAEVLERAIAELMKKNKDRFPGAPGKGGWVVDNYPLSVDHWSALSEKGLTPDTVVCLKNTEKDGVCILRRAYLANRDEINSKILKRLTDEALKKKEEEAERKLQEILTSETLETAEEKGEKIMLPEFAEDDFPDIPEMEVIKRKIDLFMHDWETVESEIKQSSLVQVVVLEIAEQTPESLLNQTVLVMEKPFQYHGWELSAEDIDEEAEDLDADTDDEEEVEEEN
;
A
#
# COMPACT_ATOMS: atom_id res chain seq x y z
N GLY A 1 7.85 3.97 61.10
CA GLY A 1 8.17 2.96 60.08
C GLY A 1 7.89 3.59 58.75
N THR A 2 8.94 3.90 57.99
CA THR A 2 8.82 4.42 56.63
C THR A 2 8.75 3.21 55.71
N SER A 3 7.56 2.88 55.22
CA SER A 3 7.39 1.82 54.23
C SER A 3 8.17 2.21 52.97
N GLU A 4 9.15 1.39 52.59
CA GLU A 4 9.90 1.54 51.35
C GLU A 4 8.93 1.45 50.16
N ILE A 5 8.91 2.51 49.36
CA ILE A 5 8.21 2.55 48.08
C ILE A 5 9.16 1.89 47.07
N THR A 6 9.03 0.58 46.91
CA THR A 6 9.67 -0.21 45.85
C THR A 6 8.95 -0.02 44.50
N ALA A 7 9.65 -0.34 43.40
CA ALA A 7 9.15 -0.19 42.03
C ALA A 7 7.86 -0.98 41.74
N ASP A 8 7.55 -1.99 42.55
CA ASP A 8 6.38 -2.85 42.41
C ASP A 8 5.13 -2.34 43.13
N HIS A 9 5.19 -1.14 43.73
CA HIS A 9 3.99 -0.54 44.33
C HIS A 9 2.96 -0.19 43.26
N ARG A 10 1.71 -0.57 43.54
CA ARG A 10 0.54 -0.36 42.66
C ARG A 10 0.37 1.10 42.23
N GLU A 11 0.72 2.05 43.09
CA GLU A 11 0.66 3.49 42.79
C GLU A 11 1.73 3.90 41.76
N VAL A 12 2.92 3.32 41.80
CA VAL A 12 3.99 3.60 40.83
C VAL A 12 3.66 2.99 39.47
N GLN A 13 3.11 1.78 39.44
CA GLN A 13 2.66 1.13 38.20
C GLN A 13 1.52 1.89 37.53
N ALA A 14 0.55 2.39 38.31
CA ALA A 14 -0.55 3.20 37.79
C ALA A 14 -0.04 4.52 37.17
N ILE A 15 0.93 5.19 37.81
CA ILE A 15 1.54 6.41 37.27
C ILE A 15 2.33 6.12 35.98
N VAL A 16 3.06 5.00 35.92
CA VAL A 16 3.79 4.59 34.71
C VAL A 16 2.85 4.24 33.57
N GLU A 17 1.79 3.47 33.82
CA GLU A 17 0.77 3.17 32.80
C GLU A 17 0.05 4.42 32.31
N GLU A 18 -0.33 5.34 33.21
CA GLU A 18 -0.97 6.61 32.85
C GLU A 18 -0.02 7.51 32.03
N THR A 19 1.27 7.50 32.34
CA THR A 19 2.30 8.22 31.58
C THR A 19 2.52 7.60 30.19
N ILE A 20 2.51 6.27 30.07
CA ILE A 20 2.63 5.57 28.78
C ILE A 20 1.37 5.79 27.91
N LYS A 21 0.18 5.80 28.53
CA LYS A 21 -1.11 6.00 27.85
C LYS A 21 -1.30 7.44 27.39
N SER A 22 -0.78 8.43 28.14
CA SER A 22 -0.76 9.84 27.75
C SER A 22 0.38 10.19 26.78
N ALA A 23 1.48 9.42 26.78
CA ALA A 23 2.56 9.52 25.80
C ALA A 23 2.25 8.81 24.47
N SER A 24 1.10 8.10 24.37
CA SER A 24 0.57 7.67 23.08
C SER A 24 0.08 8.90 22.34
N VAL A 25 1.01 9.58 21.67
CA VAL A 25 0.74 10.71 20.79
C VAL A 25 -0.39 10.29 19.85
N PRO A 26 -1.56 10.95 19.86
CA PRO A 26 -2.55 10.69 18.83
C PRO A 26 -1.86 10.98 17.49
N GLU A 27 -1.92 10.02 16.58
CA GLU A 27 -1.43 10.18 15.22
C GLU A 27 -2.10 11.44 14.66
N VAL A 28 -1.34 12.52 14.47
CA VAL A 28 -1.86 13.80 14.02
C VAL A 28 -2.26 13.60 12.57
N THR A 29 -3.52 13.25 12.33
CA THR A 29 -4.09 13.18 11.00
C THR A 29 -4.29 14.62 10.52
N LEU A 30 -3.47 15.04 9.56
CA LEU A 30 -3.64 16.34 8.92
C LEU A 30 -4.92 16.29 8.05
N SER A 31 -5.56 17.44 7.88
CA SER A 31 -6.73 17.55 7.00
C SER A 31 -6.33 17.27 5.54
N PRO A 32 -7.17 16.60 4.74
CA PRO A 32 -6.90 16.34 3.32
C PRO A 32 -6.54 17.60 2.51
N GLU A 33 -7.13 18.75 2.87
CA GLU A 33 -6.85 20.04 2.25
C GLU A 33 -5.41 20.50 2.47
N ILE A 34 -4.84 20.20 3.64
CA ILE A 34 -3.44 20.54 3.96
C ILE A 34 -2.50 19.72 3.06
N TYR A 35 -2.79 18.44 2.82
CA TYR A 35 -2.02 17.63 1.89
C TYR A 35 -2.04 18.21 0.48
N ALA A 36 -3.22 18.59 -0.01
CA ALA A 36 -3.37 19.21 -1.32
C ALA A 36 -2.61 20.55 -1.42
N GLU A 37 -2.67 21.40 -0.39
CA GLU A 37 -1.93 22.66 -0.34
C GLU A 37 -0.40 22.47 -0.32
N VAL A 38 0.09 21.49 0.44
CA VAL A 38 1.52 21.17 0.50
C VAL A 38 1.99 20.66 -0.85
N LEU A 39 1.20 19.80 -1.50
CA LEU A 39 1.51 19.29 -2.83
C LEU A 39 1.50 20.42 -3.88
N GLU A 40 0.53 21.32 -3.84
CA GLU A 40 0.44 22.50 -4.72
C GLU A 40 1.73 23.33 -4.64
N ARG A 41 2.18 23.64 -3.41
CA ARG A 41 3.42 24.41 -3.17
C ARG A 41 4.65 23.65 -3.64
N ALA A 42 4.72 22.34 -3.37
CA ALA A 42 5.84 21.51 -3.80
C ALA A 42 5.96 21.45 -5.33
N ILE A 43 4.85 21.29 -6.04
CA ILE A 43 4.81 21.30 -7.50
C ILE A 43 5.22 22.68 -8.03
N ALA A 44 4.70 23.77 -7.46
CA ALA A 44 5.07 25.13 -7.88
C ALA A 44 6.58 25.40 -7.72
N GLU A 45 7.17 24.95 -6.59
CA GLU A 45 8.61 25.04 -6.38
C GLU A 45 9.41 24.17 -7.36
N LEU A 46 8.95 22.95 -7.62
CA LEU A 46 9.57 22.04 -8.57
C LEU A 46 9.58 22.68 -9.96
N MET A 47 8.46 23.22 -10.42
CA MET A 47 8.35 23.89 -11.72
C MET A 47 9.30 25.08 -11.87
N LYS A 48 9.51 25.84 -10.78
CA LYS A 48 10.46 26.97 -10.79
C LYS A 48 11.91 26.48 -10.96
N LYS A 49 12.29 25.40 -10.29
CA LYS A 49 13.65 24.82 -10.32
C LYS A 49 13.88 23.92 -11.55
N ASN A 50 12.82 23.40 -12.17
CA ASN A 50 12.93 22.39 -13.23
C ASN A 50 13.58 22.96 -14.52
N LYS A 51 13.31 24.23 -14.83
CA LYS A 51 13.92 24.91 -15.98
C LYS A 51 15.45 24.97 -15.91
N ASP A 52 16.00 25.03 -14.70
CA ASP A 52 17.45 25.07 -14.48
C ASP A 52 18.07 23.66 -14.49
N ARG A 53 17.33 22.64 -14.02
CA ARG A 53 17.79 21.25 -13.98
C ARG A 53 17.74 20.57 -15.35
N PHE A 54 16.73 20.87 -16.15
CA PHE A 54 16.49 20.22 -17.44
C PHE A 54 16.13 21.29 -18.49
N PRO A 55 17.13 21.86 -19.18
CA PRO A 55 16.88 22.85 -20.24
C PRO A 55 16.08 22.19 -21.37
N GLY A 56 14.90 22.72 -21.65
CA GLY A 56 13.95 22.18 -22.64
C GLY A 56 12.84 21.30 -22.05
N ALA A 57 12.81 21.09 -20.73
CA ALA A 57 11.71 20.38 -20.09
C ALA A 57 10.36 21.12 -20.30
N PRO A 58 9.25 20.38 -20.50
CA PRO A 58 7.92 20.97 -20.57
C PRO A 58 7.61 21.85 -19.35
N GLY A 59 6.85 22.92 -19.55
CA GLY A 59 6.49 23.86 -18.48
C GLY A 59 5.48 23.30 -17.47
N LYS A 60 4.96 22.09 -17.70
CA LYS A 60 3.97 21.38 -16.86
C LYS A 60 4.28 19.88 -16.87
N GLY A 61 3.83 19.17 -15.83
CA GLY A 61 4.00 17.72 -15.66
C GLY A 61 5.36 17.28 -15.11
N GLY A 62 5.63 15.98 -15.14
CA GLY A 62 6.92 15.40 -14.75
C GLY A 62 7.12 15.20 -13.25
N TRP A 63 6.04 15.04 -12.49
CA TRP A 63 6.07 14.71 -11.07
C TRP A 63 5.36 13.38 -10.82
N VAL A 64 5.84 12.65 -9.82
CA VAL A 64 5.23 11.41 -9.33
C VAL A 64 5.06 11.58 -7.83
N VAL A 65 3.87 11.30 -7.33
CA VAL A 65 3.60 11.27 -5.89
C VAL A 65 3.48 9.81 -5.48
N ASP A 66 4.26 9.42 -4.49
CA ASP A 66 4.20 8.08 -3.92
C ASP A 66 3.12 8.00 -2.85
N ASN A 67 2.41 6.88 -2.80
CA ASN A 67 1.41 6.53 -1.79
C ASN A 67 0.32 7.61 -1.54
N TYR A 68 -0.21 8.21 -2.60
CA TYR A 68 -1.29 9.21 -2.53
C TYR A 68 -2.15 9.14 -3.79
N PRO A 69 -3.50 9.28 -3.70
CA PRO A 69 -4.33 9.60 -2.54
C PRO A 69 -4.54 8.43 -1.55
N LEU A 70 -4.73 8.75 -0.27
CA LEU A 70 -4.97 7.77 0.81
C LEU A 70 -6.46 7.51 1.11
N SER A 71 -7.35 8.43 0.71
CA SER A 71 -8.79 8.32 0.92
C SER A 71 -9.56 9.10 -0.15
N VAL A 72 -10.88 8.92 -0.18
CA VAL A 72 -11.78 9.65 -1.08
C VAL A 72 -11.73 11.16 -0.84
N ASP A 73 -11.57 11.58 0.42
CA ASP A 73 -11.46 13.01 0.75
C ASP A 73 -10.16 13.61 0.20
N HIS A 74 -9.05 12.85 0.22
CA HIS A 74 -7.80 13.26 -0.42
C HIS A 74 -7.93 13.39 -1.93
N TRP A 75 -8.68 12.50 -2.57
CA TRP A 75 -8.99 12.59 -4.00
C TRP A 75 -9.86 13.82 -4.31
N SER A 76 -10.87 14.09 -3.48
CA SER A 76 -11.75 15.25 -3.62
C SER A 76 -10.95 16.56 -3.49
N ALA A 77 -10.09 16.66 -2.47
CA ALA A 77 -9.22 17.82 -2.27
C ALA A 77 -8.25 18.05 -3.45
N LEU A 78 -7.74 16.99 -4.08
CA LEU A 78 -6.95 17.10 -5.31
C LEU A 78 -7.78 17.65 -6.48
N SER A 79 -9.00 17.13 -6.64
CA SER A 79 -9.91 17.51 -7.72
C SER A 79 -10.29 18.98 -7.64
N GLU A 80 -10.64 19.47 -6.44
CA GLU A 80 -10.96 20.88 -6.19
C GLU A 80 -9.77 21.82 -6.50
N LYS A 81 -8.55 21.36 -6.26
CA LYS A 81 -7.32 22.10 -6.54
C LYS A 81 -6.85 21.97 -7.99
N GLY A 82 -7.47 21.12 -8.80
CA GLY A 82 -7.03 20.83 -10.17
C GLY A 82 -5.66 20.15 -10.23
N LEU A 83 -5.31 19.37 -9.19
CA LEU A 83 -4.05 18.64 -9.07
C LEU A 83 -4.20 17.14 -9.38
N THR A 84 -5.27 16.74 -10.05
CA THR A 84 -5.49 15.34 -10.43
C THR A 84 -4.41 14.86 -11.39
N PRO A 85 -3.82 13.67 -11.14
CA PRO A 85 -2.83 13.09 -12.05
C PRO A 85 -3.49 12.57 -13.33
N ASP A 86 -2.71 12.47 -14.41
CA ASP A 86 -3.15 11.83 -15.66
C ASP A 86 -3.25 10.30 -15.52
N THR A 87 -2.40 9.71 -14.68
CA THR A 87 -2.32 8.27 -14.46
C THR A 87 -2.16 7.96 -12.98
N VAL A 88 -2.95 7.01 -12.50
CA VAL A 88 -2.83 6.44 -11.16
C VAL A 88 -2.45 4.97 -11.30
N VAL A 89 -1.30 4.60 -10.74
CA VAL A 89 -0.78 3.23 -10.80
C VAL A 89 -0.94 2.58 -9.44
N CYS A 90 -1.75 1.53 -9.37
CA CYS A 90 -1.90 0.68 -8.20
C CYS A 90 -1.08 -0.59 -8.37
N LEU A 91 -0.23 -0.87 -7.39
CA LEU A 91 0.56 -2.08 -7.31
C LEU A 91 -0.16 -3.06 -6.38
N LYS A 92 -0.74 -4.12 -6.95
CA LYS A 92 -1.44 -5.17 -6.21
C LYS A 92 -0.57 -6.41 -6.08
N ASN A 93 -0.86 -7.21 -5.05
CA ASN A 93 -0.21 -8.48 -4.80
C ASN A 93 -1.26 -9.57 -4.55
N THR A 94 -2.04 -9.88 -5.58
CA THR A 94 -3.13 -10.87 -5.48
C THR A 94 -2.66 -12.29 -5.76
N GLU A 95 -1.52 -12.44 -6.45
CA GLU A 95 -0.98 -13.74 -6.77
C GLU A 95 -0.29 -14.38 -5.55
N LYS A 96 -0.36 -15.71 -5.45
CA LYS A 96 0.18 -16.51 -4.33
C LYS A 96 -0.22 -15.98 -2.96
N ASP A 97 -1.49 -15.62 -2.77
CA ASP A 97 -2.03 -15.18 -1.47
C ASP A 97 -1.27 -14.00 -0.85
N GLY A 98 -0.74 -13.11 -1.69
CA GLY A 98 -0.06 -11.92 -1.21
C GLY A 98 1.30 -12.20 -0.53
N VAL A 99 1.89 -13.38 -0.74
CA VAL A 99 3.15 -13.81 -0.11
C VAL A 99 4.30 -12.83 -0.35
N CYS A 100 4.38 -12.16 -1.51
CA CYS A 100 5.46 -11.22 -1.81
C CYS A 100 5.54 -10.03 -0.81
N ILE A 101 4.42 -9.32 -0.60
CA ILE A 101 4.33 -8.21 0.36
C ILE A 101 4.48 -8.72 1.78
N LEU A 102 3.86 -9.87 2.12
CA LEU A 102 3.98 -10.45 3.46
C LEU A 102 5.44 -10.78 3.80
N ARG A 103 6.17 -11.40 2.88
CA ARG A 103 7.60 -11.68 3.02
C ARG A 103 8.40 -10.41 3.19
N ARG A 104 8.15 -9.39 2.36
CA ARG A 104 8.86 -8.10 2.45
C ARG A 104 8.59 -7.40 3.78
N ALA A 105 7.33 -7.38 4.23
CA ALA A 105 6.92 -6.77 5.49
C ALA A 105 7.52 -7.51 6.70
N TYR A 106 7.55 -8.84 6.66
CA TYR A 106 8.21 -9.65 7.67
C TYR A 106 9.71 -9.38 7.73
N LEU A 107 10.41 -9.38 6.58
CA LEU A 107 11.85 -9.12 6.53
C LEU A 107 12.21 -7.72 7.01
N ALA A 108 11.40 -6.70 6.68
CA ALA A 108 11.61 -5.33 7.12
C ALA A 108 11.50 -5.18 8.65
N ASN A 109 10.61 -5.95 9.29
CA ASN A 109 10.35 -5.90 10.73
C ASN A 109 10.82 -7.16 11.46
N ARG A 110 11.77 -7.90 10.86
CA ARG A 110 12.12 -9.26 11.28
C ARG A 110 12.50 -9.32 12.74
N ASP A 111 13.34 -8.40 13.20
CA ASP A 111 13.84 -8.40 14.58
C ASP A 111 12.72 -8.10 15.58
N GLU A 112 11.83 -7.17 15.26
CA GLU A 112 10.69 -6.83 16.13
C GLU A 112 9.69 -7.99 16.20
N ILE A 113 9.32 -8.57 15.06
CA ILE A 113 8.40 -9.68 14.97
C ILE A 113 8.98 -10.90 15.69
N ASN A 114 10.25 -11.23 15.43
CA ASN A 114 10.92 -12.36 16.07
C ASN A 114 11.06 -12.18 17.58
N SER A 115 11.34 -10.96 18.04
CA SER A 115 11.36 -10.63 19.47
C SER A 115 9.99 -10.83 20.12
N LYS A 116 8.89 -10.40 19.47
CA LYS A 116 7.53 -10.63 19.95
C LYS A 116 7.18 -12.12 20.01
N ILE A 117 7.55 -12.88 18.98
CA ILE A 117 7.36 -14.34 18.95
C ILE A 117 8.13 -15.00 20.10
N LEU A 118 9.40 -14.67 20.28
CA LEU A 118 10.23 -15.21 21.36
C LEU A 118 9.67 -14.87 22.74
N LYS A 119 9.23 -13.63 22.93
CA LYS A 119 8.63 -13.19 24.20
C LYS A 119 7.37 -13.99 24.50
N ARG A 120 6.47 -14.15 23.52
CA ARG A 120 5.25 -14.95 23.67
C ARG A 120 5.55 -16.40 24.01
N LEU A 121 6.51 -17.03 23.33
CA LEU A 121 6.93 -18.40 23.62
C LEU A 121 7.54 -18.54 25.03
N THR A 122 8.28 -17.53 25.47
CA THR A 122 8.88 -17.50 26.82
C THR A 122 7.81 -17.36 27.89
N ASP A 123 6.87 -16.43 27.71
CA ASP A 123 5.76 -16.21 28.64
C ASP A 123 4.86 -17.45 28.74
N GLU A 124 4.59 -18.12 27.62
CA GLU A 124 3.82 -19.37 27.57
C GLU A 124 4.54 -20.53 28.28
N ALA A 125 5.86 -20.65 28.09
CA ALA A 125 6.67 -21.66 28.77
C ALA A 125 6.74 -21.42 30.29
N LEU A 126 6.89 -20.16 30.71
CA LEU A 126 6.87 -19.78 32.13
C LEU A 126 5.53 -20.12 32.77
N LYS A 127 4.41 -19.73 32.11
CA LYS A 127 3.06 -20.05 32.59
C LYS A 127 2.82 -21.55 32.71
N LYS A 128 3.27 -22.34 31.72
CA LYS A 128 3.15 -23.80 31.76
C LYS A 128 3.96 -24.41 32.91
N LYS A 129 5.14 -23.86 33.22
CA LYS A 129 5.96 -24.28 34.37
C LYS A 129 5.28 -23.93 35.69
N GLU A 130 4.69 -22.75 35.81
CA GLU A 130 3.92 -22.36 37.01
C GLU A 130 2.72 -23.28 37.23
N GLU A 131 1.93 -23.55 36.18
CA GLU A 131 0.80 -24.48 36.23
C GLU A 131 1.22 -25.93 36.56
N GLU A 132 2.39 -26.36 36.09
CA GLU A 132 2.96 -27.68 36.45
C GLU A 132 3.47 -27.71 37.90
N ALA A 133 4.11 -26.64 38.37
CA ALA A 133 4.56 -26.51 39.76
C ALA A 133 3.38 -26.48 40.73
N GLU A 134 2.30 -25.76 40.39
CA GLU A 134 1.07 -25.71 41.17
C GLU A 134 0.38 -27.08 41.24
N ARG A 135 0.29 -27.79 40.11
CA ARG A 135 -0.22 -29.18 40.09
C ARG A 135 0.62 -30.13 40.92
N LYS A 136 1.95 -30.08 40.82
CA LYS A 136 2.86 -30.91 41.63
C LYS A 136 2.75 -30.61 43.11
N LEU A 137 2.67 -29.33 43.49
CA LEU A 137 2.47 -28.93 44.88
C LEU A 137 1.15 -29.48 45.42
N GLN A 138 0.07 -29.41 44.64
CA GLN A 138 -1.23 -29.97 44.98
C GLN A 138 -1.17 -31.51 45.14
N GLU A 139 -0.43 -32.20 44.27
CA GLU A 139 -0.26 -33.66 44.32
C GLU A 139 0.57 -34.12 45.54
N ILE A 140 1.65 -33.39 45.88
CA ILE A 140 2.45 -33.62 47.10
C ILE A 140 1.63 -33.33 48.36
N LEU A 141 0.77 -32.31 48.36
CA LEU A 141 -0.17 -32.05 49.46
C LEU A 141 -1.18 -33.20 49.64
N THR A 142 -1.46 -33.97 48.59
CA THR A 142 -2.34 -35.14 48.63
C THR A 142 -1.64 -36.49 48.80
N SER A 143 -0.31 -36.57 48.66
CA SER A 143 0.48 -37.81 48.80
C SER A 143 1.82 -37.58 49.55
N GLU A 144 2.09 -38.36 50.60
CA GLU A 144 3.29 -38.23 51.47
C GLU A 144 4.60 -38.75 50.81
N THR A 145 4.95 -38.29 49.61
CA THR A 145 6.25 -38.65 49.01
C THR A 145 6.88 -37.46 48.29
N LEU A 146 8.09 -37.09 48.75
CA LEU A 146 8.94 -36.05 48.18
C LEU A 146 9.88 -36.65 47.14
N GLU A 147 9.70 -36.31 45.87
CA GLU A 147 10.77 -36.44 44.86
C GLU A 147 11.07 -35.08 44.22
N THR A 148 12.36 -34.75 44.19
CA THR A 148 12.94 -33.53 43.61
C THR A 148 13.00 -33.64 42.09
N ALA A 149 12.34 -32.72 41.38
CA ALA A 149 12.39 -32.64 39.93
C ALA A 149 13.57 -31.77 39.46
N GLU A 150 14.45 -32.35 38.63
CA GLU A 150 15.54 -31.64 37.95
C GLU A 150 15.00 -30.62 36.94
N GLU A 151 15.54 -29.41 37.02
CA GLU A 151 15.21 -28.30 36.14
C GLU A 151 16.00 -28.42 34.83
N LYS A 152 15.39 -29.02 33.79
CA LYS A 152 15.94 -28.94 32.43
C LYS A 152 15.65 -27.55 31.86
N GLY A 153 16.70 -26.74 31.73
CA GLY A 153 16.69 -25.48 30.99
C GLY A 153 16.55 -25.75 29.50
N GLU A 154 15.32 -25.92 29.02
CA GLU A 154 15.02 -26.02 27.60
C GLU A 154 15.17 -24.62 26.98
N LYS A 155 16.18 -24.47 26.13
CA LYS A 155 16.50 -23.21 25.46
C LYS A 155 15.45 -22.96 24.39
N ILE A 156 14.59 -21.95 24.59
CA ILE A 156 13.55 -21.58 23.63
C ILE A 156 14.23 -21.04 22.37
N MET A 157 14.13 -21.81 21.29
CA MET A 157 14.68 -21.45 19.98
C MET A 157 13.60 -20.76 19.15
N LEU A 158 14.02 -19.86 18.26
CA LEU A 158 13.12 -19.31 17.26
C LEU A 158 12.60 -20.46 16.36
N PRO A 159 11.31 -20.49 16.01
CA PRO A 159 10.83 -21.41 14.99
C PRO A 159 11.57 -21.15 13.68
N GLU A 160 12.08 -22.20 13.06
CA GLU A 160 12.67 -22.14 11.73
C GLU A 160 11.51 -22.18 10.72
N PHE A 161 11.12 -20.99 10.24
CA PHE A 161 10.05 -20.88 9.24
C PHE A 161 10.61 -21.22 7.85
N ALA A 162 9.90 -22.06 7.10
CA ALA A 162 10.20 -22.27 5.69
C ALA A 162 10.00 -20.95 4.92
N GLU A 163 10.80 -20.70 3.88
CA GLU A 163 10.82 -19.40 3.19
C GLU A 163 9.50 -19.02 2.49
N ASP A 164 8.62 -20.01 2.25
CA ASP A 164 7.35 -19.87 1.54
C ASP A 164 6.12 -20.17 2.42
N ASP A 165 6.31 -20.59 3.67
CA ASP A 165 5.23 -21.01 4.57
C ASP A 165 5.24 -20.05 5.76
N PHE A 166 4.47 -18.96 5.65
CA PHE A 166 4.24 -18.04 6.76
C PHE A 166 3.13 -18.64 7.63
N PRO A 167 3.45 -19.24 8.80
CA PRO A 167 2.41 -19.83 9.62
C PRO A 167 1.45 -18.75 10.12
N ASP A 168 0.23 -19.16 10.44
CA ASP A 168 -0.82 -18.31 11.04
C ASP A 168 -0.46 -17.92 12.49
N ILE A 169 0.62 -17.17 12.63
CA ILE A 169 1.05 -16.59 13.89
C ILE A 169 0.36 -15.24 14.09
N PRO A 170 -0.07 -14.90 15.31
CA PRO A 170 -0.79 -13.65 15.59
C PRO A 170 -0.09 -12.39 15.08
N GLU A 171 1.24 -12.39 15.10
CA GLU A 171 2.08 -11.29 14.65
C GLU A 171 2.00 -11.07 13.12
N MET A 172 1.87 -12.15 12.34
CA MET A 172 1.69 -12.10 10.89
C MET A 172 0.26 -11.70 10.51
N GLU A 173 -0.73 -12.15 11.28
CA GLU A 173 -2.14 -11.79 11.09
C GLU A 173 -2.40 -10.28 11.18
N VAL A 174 -1.57 -9.54 11.94
CA VAL A 174 -1.66 -8.08 11.97
C VAL A 174 -1.23 -7.46 10.64
N ILE A 175 -0.23 -8.04 9.97
CA ILE A 175 0.25 -7.56 8.67
C ILE A 175 -0.77 -7.89 7.59
N LYS A 176 -1.29 -9.13 7.55
CA LYS A 176 -2.35 -9.54 6.63
C LYS A 176 -3.55 -8.59 6.72
N ARG A 177 -4.06 -8.34 7.94
CA ARG A 177 -5.16 -7.39 8.17
C ARG A 177 -4.90 -5.98 7.66
N LYS A 178 -3.66 -5.47 7.76
CA LYS A 178 -3.32 -4.15 7.22
C LYS A 178 -3.35 -4.12 5.70
N ILE A 179 -2.92 -5.20 5.05
CA ILE A 179 -2.97 -5.33 3.58
C ILE A 179 -4.43 -5.40 3.12
N ASP A 180 -5.25 -6.21 3.80
CA ASP A 180 -6.68 -6.34 3.47
C ASP A 180 -7.42 -5.02 3.64
N LEU A 181 -7.15 -4.29 4.74
CA LEU A 181 -7.72 -2.97 4.98
C LEU A 181 -7.36 -1.98 3.87
N PHE A 182 -6.09 -1.97 3.45
CA PHE A 182 -5.65 -1.12 2.34
C PHE A 182 -6.38 -1.45 1.05
N MET A 183 -6.52 -2.74 0.70
CA MET A 183 -7.21 -3.15 -0.54
C MET A 183 -8.70 -2.73 -0.51
N HIS A 184 -9.36 -2.87 0.63
CA HIS A 184 -10.74 -2.44 0.80
C HIS A 184 -10.89 -0.91 0.65
N ASP A 185 -10.02 -0.13 1.31
CA ASP A 185 -10.06 1.33 1.21
C ASP A 185 -9.70 1.79 -0.22
N TRP A 186 -8.76 1.10 -0.86
CA TRP A 186 -8.38 1.32 -2.25
C TRP A 186 -9.54 1.10 -3.22
N GLU A 187 -10.35 0.05 -3.07
CA GLU A 187 -11.53 -0.18 -3.93
C GLU A 187 -12.49 1.01 -3.93
N THR A 188 -12.66 1.65 -2.77
CA THR A 188 -13.50 2.84 -2.62
C THR A 188 -12.90 4.03 -3.37
N VAL A 189 -11.59 4.26 -3.20
CA VAL A 189 -10.86 5.35 -3.88
C VAL A 189 -10.80 5.13 -5.39
N GLU A 190 -10.52 3.91 -5.84
CA GLU A 190 -10.47 3.52 -7.24
C GLU A 190 -11.81 3.76 -7.94
N SER A 191 -12.92 3.45 -7.26
CA SER A 191 -14.27 3.70 -7.79
C SER A 191 -14.52 5.19 -8.01
N GLU A 192 -14.04 6.06 -7.11
CA GLU A 192 -14.17 7.51 -7.27
C GLU A 192 -13.26 8.04 -8.39
N ILE A 193 -12.03 7.55 -8.50
CA ILE A 193 -11.11 7.95 -9.57
C ILE A 193 -11.70 7.58 -10.94
N LYS A 194 -12.29 6.39 -11.06
CA LYS A 194 -12.90 5.91 -12.32
C LYS A 194 -14.13 6.71 -12.76
N GLN A 195 -14.76 7.50 -11.88
CA GLN A 195 -15.82 8.43 -12.30
C GLN A 195 -15.26 9.58 -13.14
N SER A 196 -13.97 9.91 -12.97
CA SER A 196 -13.28 10.90 -13.79
C SER A 196 -12.79 10.25 -15.09
N SER A 197 -13.35 10.68 -16.23
CA SER A 197 -12.93 10.20 -17.55
C SER A 197 -11.52 10.66 -17.96
N LEU A 198 -10.94 11.61 -17.22
CA LEU A 198 -9.64 12.20 -17.53
C LEU A 198 -8.46 11.42 -16.94
N VAL A 199 -8.72 10.47 -16.03
CA VAL A 199 -7.68 9.81 -15.24
C VAL A 199 -7.60 8.33 -15.62
N GLN A 200 -6.41 7.89 -16.00
CA GLN A 200 -6.15 6.50 -16.31
C GLN A 200 -5.77 5.74 -15.04
N VAL A 201 -6.55 4.73 -14.64
CA VAL A 201 -6.21 3.82 -13.54
C VAL A 201 -5.55 2.57 -14.11
N VAL A 202 -4.35 2.26 -13.63
CA VAL A 202 -3.57 1.08 -14.03
C VAL A 202 -3.32 0.22 -12.80
N VAL A 203 -3.77 -1.03 -12.82
CA VAL A 203 -3.56 -1.97 -11.73
C VAL A 203 -2.57 -3.03 -12.19
N LEU A 204 -1.42 -3.11 -11.53
CA LEU A 204 -0.32 -4.02 -11.89
C LEU A 204 -0.08 -5.04 -10.79
N GLU A 205 0.03 -6.31 -11.16
CA GLU A 205 0.40 -7.40 -10.26
C GLU A 205 1.91 -7.43 -10.04
N ILE A 206 2.36 -7.38 -8.80
CA ILE A 206 3.80 -7.32 -8.48
C ILE A 206 4.44 -8.70 -8.31
N ALA A 207 3.64 -9.75 -8.10
CA ALA A 207 4.18 -11.08 -7.91
C ALA A 207 5.01 -11.52 -9.12
N GLU A 208 6.21 -12.07 -8.84
CA GLU A 208 7.17 -12.55 -9.85
C GLU A 208 7.61 -11.54 -10.91
N GLN A 209 7.24 -10.26 -10.79
CA GLN A 209 7.64 -9.22 -11.71
C GLN A 209 8.87 -8.47 -11.23
N THR A 210 9.73 -8.07 -12.17
CA THR A 210 10.83 -7.15 -11.87
C THR A 210 10.34 -5.70 -11.92
N PRO A 211 10.99 -4.76 -11.20
CA PRO A 211 10.66 -3.35 -11.28
C PRO A 211 10.68 -2.80 -12.72
N GLU A 212 11.58 -3.29 -13.56
CA GLU A 212 11.70 -2.89 -14.97
C GLU A 212 10.50 -3.38 -15.80
N SER A 213 9.99 -4.59 -15.53
CA SER A 213 8.79 -5.11 -16.19
C SER A 213 7.57 -4.25 -15.87
N LEU A 214 7.37 -3.93 -14.59
CA LEU A 214 6.27 -3.07 -14.13
C LEU A 214 6.36 -1.66 -14.71
N LEU A 215 7.57 -1.10 -14.76
CA LEU A 215 7.82 0.19 -15.38
C LEU A 215 7.47 0.18 -16.87
N ASN A 216 7.92 -0.83 -17.62
CA ASN A 216 7.62 -0.94 -19.04
C ASN A 216 6.12 -1.11 -19.30
N GLN A 217 5.42 -1.89 -18.47
CA GLN A 217 3.96 -2.01 -18.55
C GLN A 217 3.26 -0.68 -18.29
N THR A 218 3.70 0.07 -17.28
CA THR A 218 3.17 1.40 -16.98
C THR A 218 3.37 2.35 -18.16
N VAL A 219 4.59 2.42 -18.70
CA VAL A 219 4.94 3.28 -19.83
C VAL A 219 4.08 2.95 -21.06
N LEU A 220 3.91 1.66 -21.37
CA LEU A 220 3.09 1.22 -22.49
C LEU A 220 1.63 1.70 -22.35
N VAL A 221 1.07 1.63 -21.15
CA VAL A 221 -0.30 2.05 -20.86
C VAL A 221 -0.44 3.58 -20.93
N MET A 222 0.58 4.31 -20.47
CA MET A 222 0.65 5.77 -20.58
C MET A 222 0.82 6.24 -22.03
N GLU A 223 1.50 5.49 -22.89
CA GLU A 223 1.72 5.85 -24.30
C GLU A 223 0.51 5.53 -25.19
N LYS A 224 -0.30 4.53 -24.84
CA LYS A 224 -1.42 4.05 -25.65
C LYS A 224 -2.39 5.16 -26.11
N PRO A 225 -2.80 6.13 -25.27
CA PRO A 225 -3.66 7.24 -25.70
C PRO A 225 -3.01 8.20 -26.71
N PHE A 226 -1.68 8.23 -26.77
CA PHE A 226 -0.91 9.10 -27.66
C PHE A 226 -0.51 8.41 -28.97
N GLN A 227 -0.81 7.12 -29.12
CA GLN A 227 -0.55 6.41 -30.37
C GLN A 227 -1.61 6.78 -31.41
N TYR A 228 -1.14 7.33 -32.53
CA TYR A 228 -1.99 7.66 -33.68
C TYR A 228 -2.58 6.37 -34.25
N HIS A 229 -3.90 6.26 -34.21
CA HIS A 229 -4.61 5.23 -34.97
C HIS A 229 -4.91 5.84 -36.33
N GLY A 230 -4.43 5.19 -37.40
CA GLY A 230 -4.81 5.59 -38.74
C GLY A 230 -6.33 5.55 -38.86
N TRP A 231 -6.91 6.62 -39.39
CA TRP A 231 -8.34 6.62 -39.71
C TRP A 231 -8.58 5.51 -40.74
N GLU A 232 -9.38 4.52 -40.38
CA GLU A 232 -9.81 3.51 -41.34
C GLU A 232 -10.97 4.13 -42.13
N LEU A 233 -10.77 4.33 -43.44
CA LEU A 233 -11.85 4.77 -44.34
C LEU A 233 -13.00 3.78 -44.23
N SER A 234 -14.16 4.27 -43.80
CA SER A 234 -15.40 3.51 -43.83
C SER A 234 -15.89 3.36 -45.27
N ALA A 235 -16.82 2.44 -45.49
CA ALA A 235 -17.46 2.33 -46.80
C ALA A 235 -18.23 3.62 -47.13
N GLU A 236 -18.78 4.29 -46.13
CA GLU A 236 -19.43 5.59 -46.29
C GLU A 236 -18.44 6.68 -46.75
N ASP A 237 -17.21 6.70 -46.23
CA ASP A 237 -16.18 7.68 -46.66
C ASP A 237 -15.75 7.46 -48.13
N ILE A 238 -15.78 6.22 -48.61
CA ILE A 238 -15.45 5.87 -50.00
C ILE A 238 -16.60 6.25 -50.95
N ASP A 239 -17.84 6.02 -50.51
CA ASP A 239 -19.01 6.40 -51.28
C ASP A 239 -19.12 7.94 -51.38
N GLU A 240 -18.79 8.68 -50.32
CA GLU A 240 -18.72 10.16 -50.34
C GLU A 240 -17.63 10.68 -51.30
N GLU A 241 -16.41 10.13 -51.26
CA GLU A 241 -15.38 10.53 -52.24
C GLU A 241 -15.76 10.19 -53.69
N ALA A 242 -16.53 9.10 -53.92
CA ALA A 242 -17.01 8.76 -55.25
C ALA A 242 -18.09 9.75 -55.73
N GLU A 243 -19.01 10.16 -54.86
CA GLU A 243 -20.01 11.19 -55.16
C GLU A 243 -19.36 12.55 -55.45
N ASP A 244 -18.35 12.94 -54.68
CA ASP A 244 -17.58 14.18 -54.90
C ASP A 244 -16.82 14.16 -56.23
N LEU A 245 -16.18 13.03 -56.58
CA LEU A 245 -15.51 12.87 -57.87
C LEU A 245 -16.47 12.92 -59.04
N ASP A 246 -17.62 12.24 -58.94
CA ASP A 246 -18.64 12.22 -59.99
C ASP A 246 -19.18 13.65 -60.23
N ALA A 247 -19.43 14.41 -59.16
CA ALA A 247 -19.88 15.80 -59.24
C ALA A 247 -18.84 16.73 -59.90
N ASP A 248 -17.55 16.58 -59.56
CA ASP A 248 -16.48 17.35 -60.20
C ASP A 248 -16.35 17.02 -61.71
N THR A 249 -16.54 15.76 -62.12
CA THR A 249 -16.56 15.40 -63.55
C THR A 249 -17.77 15.96 -64.29
N ASP A 250 -18.95 15.94 -63.69
CA ASP A 250 -20.16 16.50 -64.30
C ASP A 250 -20.02 18.03 -64.50
N ASP A 251 -19.44 18.73 -63.51
CA ASP A 251 -19.13 20.17 -63.62
C ASP A 251 -18.06 20.46 -64.70
N GLU A 252 -17.08 19.57 -64.92
CA GLU A 252 -16.10 19.71 -66.00
C GLU A 252 -16.69 19.47 -67.40
N GLU A 253 -17.58 18.47 -67.56
CA GLU A 253 -18.25 18.17 -68.82
C GLU A 253 -19.26 19.27 -69.24
N GLU A 254 -20.01 19.86 -68.29
CA GLU A 254 -20.90 20.99 -68.59
C GLU A 254 -20.14 22.25 -69.06
N VAL A 255 -18.92 22.47 -68.55
CA VAL A 255 -18.08 23.62 -68.96
C VAL A 255 -17.43 23.41 -70.33
N GLU A 256 -17.18 22.17 -70.76
CA GLU A 256 -16.71 21.87 -72.12
C GLU A 256 -17.82 21.94 -73.18
N GLU A 257 -19.08 21.62 -72.85
CA GLU A 257 -20.21 21.71 -73.80
C GLU A 257 -20.71 23.16 -74.05
N GLU A 258 -20.42 24.12 -73.16
CA GLU A 258 -20.81 25.53 -73.31
C GLU A 258 -19.80 26.43 -74.09
N ASN A 259 -18.67 25.90 -74.58
CA ASN A 259 -17.66 26.63 -75.40
C ASN A 259 -17.70 26.29 -76.90
#